data_AF-A0A7X0NSJ1-F1
#
_entry.id   AF-A0A7X0NSJ1-F1
#
_cell.length_a   1.000
_cell.length_b   1.000
_cell.length_c   1.000
_cell.angle_alpha   90.00
_cell.angle_beta   90.00
_cell.angle_gamma   90.00
#
_symmetry.space_group_name_H-M   'P 1'
#
loop_
_entity.id
_entity.type
_entity.pdbx_description
1 polymer ?
#
loop_
_entity_poly.entity_id
_entity_poly.type
_entity_poly.pdbx_seq_one_letter_code
_entity_poly.pdbx_strand_id
1 'polypeptide(L)'
;MDPVAAARAFVEELFPGALYAFVGGSVLTGLRTATSDLDVVVVLDGLPAPYRESLRWREWPVELFAHSETSLAVYVDDGFEQRRPVLARICAEGAVVTDRTGGRASDLQSELADRLADGPSGLTDGQADRFRYVLSDLLDDLSGATDPGERAFIGWEVVQAAARTALGVGRAWQGSGKWLLRELRAHDAKLADELLDARDDPARLAAVATDVLERAGGRLWEGYRTQGDPFHQPLRHVPSGALSGETAQSGGMRRLAAVSGATTGSSRLWMGQTHVAPATRSSDHHHGASETAIYVVSGTPSFVFLEEGRERRIDAGPGDYVFVPPYVPHREENPDPSHEAVVVIARSTQEAVVVNLPDLRQH
;
A
#
# COMPACT_ATOMS: atom_id res chain seq x y z
N MET A 1 30.91 -12.97 -5.83
CA MET A 1 30.99 -11.79 -4.95
C MET A 1 30.14 -12.03 -3.71
N ASP A 2 30.47 -11.44 -2.56
CA ASP A 2 29.58 -11.41 -1.40
C ASP A 2 28.29 -10.61 -1.74
N PRO A 3 27.07 -11.06 -1.38
CA PRO A 3 25.84 -10.37 -1.76
C PRO A 3 25.74 -8.93 -1.24
N VAL A 4 26.19 -8.67 -0.01
CA VAL A 4 26.13 -7.31 0.58
C VAL A 4 27.14 -6.41 -0.13
N ALA A 5 28.34 -6.91 -0.41
CA ALA A 5 29.33 -6.18 -1.20
C ALA A 5 28.84 -5.91 -2.65
N ALA A 6 28.14 -6.88 -3.27
CA ALA A 6 27.55 -6.71 -4.60
C ALA A 6 26.45 -5.65 -4.61
N ALA A 7 25.52 -5.71 -3.65
CA ALA A 7 24.48 -4.69 -3.49
C ALA A 7 25.08 -3.30 -3.20
N ARG A 8 26.16 -3.23 -2.42
CA ARG A 8 26.89 -1.98 -2.18
C ARG A 8 27.44 -1.37 -3.46
N ALA A 9 28.16 -2.17 -4.24
CA ALA A 9 28.69 -1.71 -5.51
C ALA A 9 27.57 -1.36 -6.52
N PHE A 10 26.45 -2.07 -6.51
CA PHE A 10 25.25 -1.75 -7.30
C PHE A 10 24.67 -0.38 -6.92
N VAL A 11 24.44 -0.14 -5.62
CA VAL A 11 23.89 1.12 -5.12
C VAL A 11 24.87 2.28 -5.37
N GLU A 12 26.17 2.07 -5.17
CA GLU A 12 27.18 3.10 -5.44
C GLU A 12 27.27 3.47 -6.93
N GLU A 13 27.12 2.49 -7.83
CA GLU A 13 27.22 2.69 -9.28
C GLU A 13 25.96 3.36 -9.86
N LEU A 14 24.77 2.86 -9.50
CA LEU A 14 23.51 3.33 -10.11
C LEU A 14 22.78 4.40 -9.28
N PHE A 15 23.00 4.43 -7.96
CA PHE A 15 22.33 5.33 -7.03
C PHE A 15 23.34 6.07 -6.14
N PRO A 16 24.34 6.78 -6.71
CA PRO A 16 25.39 7.45 -5.95
C PRO A 16 24.85 8.59 -5.08
N GLY A 17 23.55 8.92 -5.13
CA GLY A 17 22.86 9.89 -4.28
C GLY A 17 21.93 9.28 -3.23
N ALA A 18 21.85 7.95 -3.09
CA ALA A 18 20.95 7.30 -2.13
C ALA A 18 21.15 7.82 -0.70
N LEU A 19 20.04 8.22 -0.06
CA LEU A 19 20.01 8.60 1.35
C LEU A 19 20.38 7.39 2.20
N TYR A 20 19.73 6.26 1.94
CA TYR A 20 20.08 4.97 2.49
C TYR A 20 19.55 3.84 1.60
N ALA A 21 20.09 2.65 1.76
CA ALA A 21 19.62 1.47 1.06
C ALA A 21 19.80 0.20 1.88
N PHE A 22 18.91 -0.76 1.65
CA PHE A 22 18.94 -2.10 2.23
C PHE A 22 19.08 -3.13 1.13
N VAL A 23 19.75 -4.23 1.43
CA VAL A 23 19.62 -5.47 0.68
C VAL A 23 19.06 -6.53 1.61
N GLY A 24 18.03 -7.23 1.18
CA GLY A 24 17.39 -8.29 1.95
C GLY A 24 17.19 -9.53 1.11
N GLY A 25 16.15 -10.29 1.49
CA GLY A 25 15.74 -11.45 0.72
C GLY A 25 16.51 -12.72 1.03
N SER A 26 16.24 -13.75 0.24
CA SER A 26 16.80 -15.09 0.49
C SER A 26 18.33 -15.13 0.44
N VAL A 27 18.96 -14.19 -0.25
CA VAL A 27 20.40 -14.13 -0.47
C VAL A 27 21.22 -13.90 0.81
N LEU A 28 20.60 -13.32 1.84
CA LEU A 28 21.22 -13.09 3.15
C LEU A 28 20.95 -14.20 4.18
N THR A 29 20.18 -15.22 3.80
CA THR A 29 19.74 -16.28 4.71
C THR A 29 20.41 -17.61 4.37
N GLY A 30 20.29 -18.60 5.26
CA GLY A 30 20.66 -20.00 4.96
C GLY A 30 19.87 -20.64 3.81
N LEU A 31 18.85 -19.95 3.26
CA LEU A 31 18.00 -20.41 2.16
C LEU A 31 18.45 -19.87 0.79
N ARG A 32 19.63 -19.27 0.70
CA ARG A 32 20.21 -18.78 -0.56
C ARG A 32 20.38 -19.92 -1.56
N THR A 33 20.02 -19.67 -2.82
CA THR A 33 20.24 -20.59 -3.95
C THR A 33 21.03 -19.89 -5.06
N ALA A 34 21.41 -20.65 -6.10
CA ALA A 34 22.04 -20.10 -7.31
C ALA A 34 21.11 -19.17 -8.10
N THR A 35 19.81 -19.20 -7.83
CA THR A 35 18.80 -18.34 -8.47
C THR A 35 18.30 -17.24 -7.53
N SER A 36 18.93 -17.06 -6.36
CA SER A 36 18.60 -15.94 -5.47
C SER A 36 19.03 -14.62 -6.10
N ASP A 37 18.09 -13.70 -6.11
CA ASP A 37 18.21 -12.29 -6.46
C ASP A 37 18.67 -11.44 -5.26
N LEU A 38 19.14 -10.23 -5.58
CA LEU A 38 19.32 -9.17 -4.61
C LEU A 38 18.00 -8.39 -4.53
N ASP A 39 17.28 -8.51 -3.41
CA ASP A 39 16.13 -7.66 -3.10
C ASP A 39 16.67 -6.34 -2.52
N VAL A 40 16.72 -5.27 -3.31
CA VAL A 40 17.36 -4.00 -2.92
C VAL A 40 16.32 -2.90 -2.78
N VAL A 41 16.19 -2.32 -1.59
CA VAL A 41 15.39 -1.11 -1.35
C VAL A 41 16.34 0.08 -1.32
N VAL A 42 16.12 1.05 -2.21
CA VAL A 42 16.91 2.29 -2.27
C VAL A 42 16.00 3.46 -1.95
N VAL A 43 16.42 4.27 -0.97
CA VAL A 43 15.74 5.51 -0.60
C VAL A 43 16.51 6.70 -1.14
N LEU A 44 15.82 7.52 -1.92
CA LEU A 44 16.36 8.67 -2.65
C LEU A 44 15.64 9.94 -2.21
N ASP A 45 16.44 11.00 -2.06
CA ASP A 45 15.93 12.37 -2.01
C ASP A 45 15.45 12.73 -3.43
N GLY A 46 14.20 13.18 -3.57
CA GLY A 46 13.73 13.79 -4.82
C GLY A 46 13.25 12.83 -5.86
N LEU A 47 12.95 11.58 -5.48
CA LEU A 47 12.44 10.60 -6.43
C LEU A 47 11.06 11.02 -6.94
N PRO A 48 10.89 11.30 -8.25
CA PRO A 48 9.63 11.83 -8.77
C PRO A 48 8.45 10.87 -8.62
N ALA A 49 8.70 9.56 -8.73
CA ALA A 49 7.71 8.52 -8.53
C ALA A 49 8.41 7.25 -8.01
N PRO A 50 7.84 6.56 -6.99
CA PRO A 50 8.35 5.27 -6.58
C PRO A 50 8.19 4.26 -7.71
N TYR A 51 9.17 3.37 -7.86
CA TYR A 51 9.12 2.34 -8.89
C TYR A 51 9.78 1.04 -8.42
N ARG A 52 9.35 -0.05 -9.07
CA ARG A 52 9.98 -1.37 -8.94
C ARG A 52 10.54 -1.78 -10.29
N GLU A 53 11.75 -2.31 -10.29
CA GLU A 53 12.42 -2.77 -11.51
C GLU A 53 13.12 -4.10 -11.26
N SER A 54 12.92 -5.04 -12.19
CA SER A 54 13.69 -6.28 -12.27
C SER A 54 14.78 -6.11 -13.31
N LEU A 55 16.04 -6.12 -12.89
CA LEU A 55 17.17 -5.94 -13.80
C LEU A 55 18.31 -6.92 -13.53
N ARG A 56 19.23 -7.01 -14.48
CA ARG A 56 20.51 -7.69 -14.26
C ARG A 56 21.61 -6.64 -14.14
N TRP A 57 22.32 -6.69 -13.02
CA TRP A 57 23.53 -5.92 -12.84
C TRP A 57 24.71 -6.88 -12.68
N ARG A 58 25.58 -6.88 -13.69
CA ARG A 58 26.66 -7.89 -13.85
C ARG A 58 26.08 -9.30 -13.80
N GLU A 59 26.59 -10.18 -12.95
CA GLU A 59 26.06 -11.54 -12.76
C GLU A 59 24.79 -11.62 -11.89
N TRP A 60 24.36 -10.52 -11.26
CA TRP A 60 23.29 -10.53 -10.28
C TRP A 60 21.93 -10.17 -10.88
N PRO A 61 20.89 -11.02 -10.71
CA PRO A 61 19.52 -10.55 -10.79
C PRO A 61 19.21 -9.67 -9.57
N VAL A 62 18.60 -8.52 -9.83
CA VAL A 62 18.24 -7.53 -8.82
C VAL A 62 16.75 -7.21 -8.95
N GLU A 63 16.02 -7.38 -7.85
CA GLU A 63 14.70 -6.80 -7.66
C GLU A 63 14.89 -5.49 -6.90
N LEU A 64 14.81 -4.37 -7.63
CA LEU A 64 14.98 -3.03 -7.12
C LEU A 64 13.63 -2.43 -6.72
N PHE A 65 13.59 -1.82 -5.54
CA PHE A 65 12.50 -0.99 -5.04
C PHE A 65 13.04 0.41 -4.73
N ALA A 66 12.74 1.38 -5.60
CA ALA A 66 13.17 2.76 -5.43
C ALA A 66 12.04 3.61 -4.84
N HIS A 67 12.32 4.27 -3.74
CA HIS A 67 11.35 5.07 -2.99
C HIS A 67 11.97 6.40 -2.50
N SER A 68 11.11 7.38 -2.23
CA SER A 68 11.37 8.44 -1.24
C SER A 68 10.98 7.94 0.16
N GLU A 69 11.36 8.65 1.25
CA GLU A 69 10.93 8.28 2.60
C GLU A 69 9.40 8.18 2.71
N THR A 70 8.70 9.19 2.18
CA THR A 70 7.23 9.27 2.22
C THR A 70 6.58 8.12 1.44
N SER A 71 7.07 7.82 0.24
CA SER A 71 6.51 6.72 -0.54
C SER A 71 6.85 5.35 0.04
N LEU A 72 8.03 5.17 0.65
CA LEU A 72 8.36 3.91 1.34
C LEU A 72 7.39 3.65 2.50
N ALA A 73 7.12 4.67 3.32
CA ALA A 73 6.19 4.55 4.46
C ALA A 73 4.79 4.09 4.01
N VAL A 74 4.25 4.69 2.95
CA VAL A 74 2.93 4.32 2.40
C VAL A 74 2.87 2.84 1.97
N TYR A 75 3.89 2.36 1.26
CA TYR A 75 3.90 0.97 0.77
C TYR A 75 4.19 -0.04 1.90
N VAL A 76 4.92 0.37 2.93
CA VAL A 76 5.10 -0.42 4.14
C VAL A 76 3.76 -0.59 4.86
N ASP A 77 3.01 0.49 5.06
CA ASP A 77 1.71 0.47 5.72
C ASP A 77 0.69 -0.38 4.95
N ASP A 78 0.62 -0.21 3.61
CA ASP A 78 -0.20 -1.06 2.74
C ASP A 78 0.17 -2.56 2.87
N GLY A 79 1.47 -2.87 2.94
CA GLY A 79 1.94 -4.23 3.18
C GLY A 79 1.47 -4.81 4.52
N PHE A 80 1.45 -3.99 5.58
CA PHE A 80 0.92 -4.38 6.88
C PHE A 80 -0.61 -4.59 6.86
N GLU A 81 -1.36 -3.70 6.24
CA GLU A 81 -2.83 -3.82 6.08
C GLU A 81 -3.22 -5.08 5.29
N GLN A 82 -2.48 -5.38 4.23
CA GLN A 82 -2.64 -6.60 3.43
C GLN A 82 -2.10 -7.86 4.12
N ARG A 83 -1.47 -7.72 5.29
CA ARG A 83 -0.80 -8.78 6.04
C ARG A 83 0.36 -9.44 5.28
N ARG A 84 0.97 -8.74 4.32
CA ARG A 84 2.08 -9.22 3.48
C ARG A 84 3.22 -8.20 3.49
N PRO A 85 3.96 -8.06 4.61
CA PRO A 85 4.87 -6.94 4.83
C PRO A 85 6.24 -7.13 4.16
N VAL A 86 6.27 -7.26 2.82
CA VAL A 86 7.50 -7.59 2.06
C VAL A 86 8.58 -6.51 2.19
N LEU A 87 8.26 -5.25 1.92
CA LEU A 87 9.22 -4.15 2.03
C LEU A 87 9.69 -3.97 3.48
N ALA A 88 8.76 -4.06 4.43
CA ALA A 88 9.10 -3.96 5.85
C ALA A 88 10.11 -5.04 6.26
N ARG A 89 9.92 -6.28 5.79
CA ARG A 89 10.83 -7.40 6.05
C ARG A 89 12.20 -7.19 5.42
N ILE A 90 12.27 -6.71 4.18
CA ILE A 90 13.55 -6.38 3.53
C ILE A 90 14.30 -5.33 4.32
N CYS A 91 13.64 -4.25 4.75
CA CYS A 91 14.27 -3.19 5.52
C CYS A 91 14.67 -3.67 6.93
N ALA A 92 13.79 -4.37 7.65
CA ALA A 92 14.03 -4.80 9.03
C ALA A 92 15.12 -5.89 9.16
N GLU A 93 15.08 -6.91 8.28
CA GLU A 93 15.97 -8.07 8.36
C GLU A 93 17.21 -7.94 7.44
N GLY A 94 17.18 -6.98 6.51
CA GLY A 94 18.24 -6.76 5.53
C GLY A 94 19.51 -6.14 6.10
N ALA A 95 20.57 -6.17 5.32
CA ALA A 95 21.80 -5.45 5.62
C ALA A 95 21.70 -4.01 5.12
N VAL A 96 22.09 -3.04 5.95
CA VAL A 96 22.27 -1.65 5.51
C VAL A 96 23.47 -1.59 4.55
N VAL A 97 23.18 -1.19 3.32
CA VAL A 97 24.17 -1.10 2.24
C VAL A 97 24.79 0.29 2.20
N THR A 98 24.02 1.34 2.42
CA THR A 98 24.51 2.71 2.57
C THR A 98 23.58 3.46 3.53
N ASP A 99 24.11 4.43 4.27
CA ASP A 99 23.34 5.40 5.03
C ASP A 99 24.13 6.72 5.11
N ARG A 100 23.55 7.78 4.57
CA ARG A 100 24.10 9.15 4.52
C ARG A 100 23.34 10.12 5.43
N THR A 101 22.31 9.62 6.11
CA THR A 101 21.45 10.41 6.99
C THR A 101 21.95 10.44 8.43
N GLY A 102 22.93 9.58 8.76
CA GLY A 102 23.51 9.51 10.11
C GLY A 102 22.74 8.61 11.08
N GLY A 103 21.95 7.65 10.59
CA GLY A 103 21.29 6.64 11.42
C GLY A 103 19.84 6.32 11.06
N ARG A 104 19.22 7.06 10.13
CA ARG A 104 17.81 6.86 9.75
C ARG A 104 17.53 5.44 9.29
N ALA A 105 18.48 4.81 8.60
CA ALA A 105 18.33 3.44 8.13
C ALA A 105 18.13 2.49 9.32
N SER A 106 19.01 2.55 10.32
CA SER A 106 18.95 1.71 11.52
C SER A 106 17.73 1.98 12.40
N ASP A 107 17.31 3.24 12.52
CA ASP A 107 16.08 3.61 13.22
C ASP A 107 14.87 2.94 12.54
N LEU A 108 14.81 3.03 11.21
CA LEU A 108 13.75 2.39 10.42
C LEU A 108 13.79 0.85 10.55
N GLN A 109 14.98 0.22 10.58
CA GLN A 109 15.05 -1.23 10.79
C GLN A 109 14.43 -1.62 12.13
N SER A 110 14.74 -0.87 13.20
CA SER A 110 14.25 -1.14 14.55
C SER A 110 12.74 -0.98 14.63
N GLU A 111 12.20 0.13 14.10
CA GLU A 111 10.77 0.39 14.03
C GLU A 111 10.01 -0.73 13.30
N LEU A 112 10.53 -1.15 12.14
CA LEU A 112 9.87 -2.18 11.33
C LEU A 112 10.00 -3.57 11.95
N ALA A 113 11.12 -3.86 12.63
CA ALA A 113 11.29 -5.10 13.36
C ALA A 113 10.26 -5.24 14.48
N ASP A 114 10.03 -4.16 15.25
CA ASP A 114 9.02 -4.13 16.31
C ASP A 114 7.61 -4.34 15.74
N ARG A 115 7.25 -3.60 14.68
CA ARG A 115 5.95 -3.75 14.00
C ARG A 115 5.73 -5.15 13.41
N LEU A 116 6.78 -5.79 12.88
CA LEU A 116 6.71 -7.16 12.37
C LEU A 116 6.50 -8.17 13.50
N ALA A 117 7.12 -7.94 14.66
CA ALA A 117 6.98 -8.80 15.84
C ALA A 117 5.57 -8.73 16.46
N ASP A 118 4.91 -7.57 16.39
CA ASP A 118 3.53 -7.37 16.87
C ASP A 118 2.49 -8.19 16.08
N GLY A 119 2.81 -8.53 14.83
CA GLY A 119 1.92 -9.30 13.95
C GLY A 119 0.78 -8.46 13.33
N PRO A 120 -0.01 -9.07 12.42
CA PRO A 120 -1.15 -8.38 11.80
C PRO A 120 -2.28 -8.12 12.78
N SER A 121 -3.11 -7.13 12.45
CA SER A 121 -4.37 -6.86 13.14
C SER A 121 -5.32 -8.07 13.17
N GLY A 122 -6.37 -8.04 13.99
CA GLY A 122 -7.42 -9.06 13.96
C GLY A 122 -8.16 -9.09 12.62
N LEU A 123 -8.69 -10.25 12.23
CA LEU A 123 -9.57 -10.32 11.06
C LEU A 123 -10.86 -9.55 11.35
N THR A 124 -11.41 -8.89 10.35
CA THR A 124 -12.81 -8.46 10.39
C THR A 124 -13.73 -9.68 10.24
N ASP A 125 -14.97 -9.58 10.71
CA ASP A 125 -15.96 -10.67 10.59
C ASP A 125 -16.10 -11.14 9.13
N GLY A 126 -16.15 -10.19 8.18
CA GLY A 126 -16.22 -10.51 6.75
C GLY A 126 -14.97 -11.22 6.20
N GLN A 127 -13.77 -10.91 6.71
CA GLN A 127 -12.56 -11.63 6.34
C GLN A 127 -12.53 -13.05 6.91
N ALA A 128 -12.94 -13.21 8.18
CA ALA A 128 -13.03 -14.51 8.83
C ALA A 128 -14.06 -15.41 8.12
N ASP A 129 -15.25 -14.88 7.83
CA ASP A 129 -16.29 -15.58 7.09
C ASP A 129 -15.84 -15.93 5.68
N ARG A 130 -15.10 -15.05 4.99
CA ARG A 130 -14.55 -15.36 3.67
C ARG A 130 -13.60 -16.55 3.71
N PHE A 131 -12.69 -16.62 4.68
CA PHE A 131 -11.77 -17.75 4.83
C PHE A 131 -12.52 -19.06 5.09
N ARG A 132 -13.49 -19.04 6.01
CA ARG A 132 -14.31 -20.21 6.33
C ARG A 132 -15.13 -20.67 5.12
N TYR A 133 -15.75 -19.73 4.41
CA TYR A 133 -16.54 -20.03 3.22
C TYR A 133 -15.70 -20.65 2.12
N VAL A 134 -14.58 -20.03 1.75
CA VAL A 134 -13.71 -20.55 0.68
C VAL A 134 -13.22 -21.96 1.01
N LEU A 135 -12.79 -22.20 2.25
CA LEU A 135 -12.34 -23.54 2.64
C LEU A 135 -13.48 -24.56 2.69
N SER A 136 -14.69 -24.17 3.10
CA SER A 136 -15.87 -25.04 3.09
C SER A 136 -16.24 -25.46 1.67
N ASP A 137 -16.29 -24.49 0.75
CA ASP A 137 -16.63 -24.68 -0.67
C ASP A 137 -15.63 -25.63 -1.35
N LEU A 138 -14.32 -25.38 -1.16
CA LEU A 138 -13.26 -26.25 -1.70
C LEU A 138 -13.29 -27.67 -1.13
N LEU A 139 -13.70 -27.87 0.13
CA LEU A 139 -13.85 -29.20 0.71
C LEU A 139 -15.01 -29.98 0.07
N ASP A 140 -16.10 -29.30 -0.27
CA ASP A 140 -17.24 -29.92 -0.95
C ASP A 140 -16.88 -30.27 -2.40
N ASP A 141 -16.18 -29.37 -3.09
CA ASP A 141 -15.63 -29.62 -4.43
C ASP A 141 -14.65 -30.79 -4.43
N LEU A 142 -13.72 -30.86 -3.46
CA LEU A 142 -12.75 -31.96 -3.35
C LEU A 142 -13.45 -33.31 -3.13
N SER A 143 -14.53 -33.33 -2.34
CA SER A 143 -15.33 -34.52 -2.10
C SER A 143 -16.13 -34.95 -3.33
N GLY A 144 -16.62 -33.99 -4.12
CA GLY A 144 -17.45 -34.24 -5.31
C GLY A 144 -16.67 -34.53 -6.58
N ALA A 145 -15.42 -34.06 -6.68
CA ALA A 145 -14.61 -34.21 -7.87
C ALA A 145 -14.37 -35.70 -8.22
N THR A 146 -14.56 -36.06 -9.49
CA THR A 146 -14.30 -37.43 -9.97
C THR A 146 -13.13 -37.49 -10.95
N ASP A 147 -12.83 -36.37 -11.62
CA ASP A 147 -11.67 -36.25 -12.49
C ASP A 147 -10.37 -36.11 -11.67
N PRO A 148 -9.34 -36.92 -11.94
CA PRO A 148 -8.06 -36.84 -11.22
C PRO A 148 -7.33 -35.50 -11.40
N GLY A 149 -7.49 -34.83 -12.54
CA GLY A 149 -6.92 -33.51 -12.80
C GLY A 149 -7.59 -32.44 -11.96
N GLU A 150 -8.92 -32.41 -11.95
CA GLU A 150 -9.70 -31.52 -11.07
C GLU A 150 -9.32 -31.73 -9.60
N ARG A 151 -9.23 -32.98 -9.14
CA ARG A 151 -8.80 -33.30 -7.76
C ARG A 151 -7.43 -32.74 -7.43
N ALA A 152 -6.47 -32.80 -8.35
CA ALA A 152 -5.14 -32.26 -8.13
C ALA A 152 -5.16 -30.73 -7.99
N PHE A 153 -5.91 -30.03 -8.84
CA PHE A 153 -6.05 -28.58 -8.78
C PHE A 153 -6.80 -28.13 -7.51
N ILE A 154 -7.94 -28.75 -7.21
CA ILE A 154 -8.72 -28.45 -6.00
C ILE A 154 -7.90 -28.77 -4.74
N GLY A 155 -7.20 -29.91 -4.72
CA GLY A 155 -6.34 -30.30 -3.59
C GLY A 155 -5.26 -29.26 -3.29
N TRP A 156 -4.61 -28.71 -4.31
CA TRP A 156 -3.65 -27.62 -4.12
C TRP A 156 -4.31 -26.34 -3.57
N GLU A 157 -5.50 -25.98 -4.06
CA GLU A 157 -6.27 -24.86 -3.52
C GLU A 157 -6.70 -25.08 -2.07
N VAL A 158 -7.08 -26.31 -1.68
CA VAL A 158 -7.38 -26.67 -0.29
C VAL A 158 -6.16 -26.49 0.61
N VAL A 159 -4.97 -26.93 0.18
CA VAL A 159 -3.72 -26.72 0.94
C VAL A 159 -3.47 -25.23 1.16
N GLN A 160 -3.58 -24.41 0.10
CA GLN A 160 -3.37 -22.97 0.22
C GLN A 160 -4.44 -22.30 1.10
N ALA A 161 -5.71 -22.65 0.92
CA ALA A 161 -6.82 -22.09 1.68
C ALA A 161 -6.71 -22.46 3.17
N ALA A 162 -6.39 -23.71 3.51
CA ALA A 162 -6.17 -24.15 4.88
C ALA A 162 -5.00 -23.37 5.53
N ALA A 163 -3.87 -23.24 4.84
CA ALA A 163 -2.74 -22.45 5.33
C ALA A 163 -3.12 -20.98 5.60
N ARG A 164 -3.84 -20.35 4.68
CA ARG A 164 -4.27 -18.94 4.80
C ARG A 164 -5.27 -18.75 5.94
N THR A 165 -6.22 -19.67 6.10
CA THR A 165 -7.20 -19.66 7.20
C THR A 165 -6.50 -19.79 8.55
N ALA A 166 -5.58 -20.76 8.70
CA ALA A 166 -4.81 -20.94 9.92
C ALA A 166 -4.00 -19.69 10.27
N LEU A 167 -3.27 -19.12 9.31
CA LEU A 167 -2.52 -17.87 9.50
C LEU A 167 -3.43 -16.69 9.86
N GLY A 168 -4.59 -16.58 9.22
CA GLY A 168 -5.56 -15.52 9.48
C GLY A 168 -6.10 -15.55 10.91
N VAL A 169 -6.60 -16.72 11.35
CA VAL A 169 -7.13 -16.93 12.70
C VAL A 169 -6.02 -16.79 13.75
N GLY A 170 -4.82 -17.28 13.44
CA GLY A 170 -3.65 -17.22 14.30
C GLY A 170 -2.97 -15.85 14.39
N ARG A 171 -3.50 -14.82 13.71
CA ARG A 171 -2.87 -13.48 13.61
C ARG A 171 -1.41 -13.57 13.18
N ALA A 172 -1.13 -14.38 12.17
CA ALA A 172 0.19 -14.50 11.55
C ALA A 172 0.21 -13.86 10.16
N TRP A 173 1.39 -13.43 9.73
CA TRP A 173 1.59 -12.84 8.42
C TRP A 173 1.23 -13.83 7.29
N GLN A 174 0.78 -13.27 6.17
CA GLN A 174 0.41 -14.02 4.98
C GLN A 174 1.56 -14.05 3.98
N GLY A 175 1.51 -15.02 3.05
CA GLY A 175 2.50 -15.13 1.98
C GLY A 175 1.93 -15.64 0.67
N SER A 176 2.82 -15.79 -0.31
CA SER A 176 2.55 -16.43 -1.60
C SER A 176 3.68 -17.39 -1.97
N GLY A 177 3.36 -18.46 -2.70
CA GLY A 177 4.32 -19.49 -3.10
C GLY A 177 5.15 -20.00 -1.92
N LYS A 178 6.48 -19.89 -2.02
CA LYS A 178 7.42 -20.32 -0.96
C LYS A 178 7.17 -19.64 0.40
N TRP A 179 6.68 -18.40 0.40
CA TRP A 179 6.46 -17.64 1.62
C TRP A 179 5.22 -18.09 2.37
N LEU A 180 4.16 -18.55 1.68
CA LEU A 180 2.98 -19.08 2.38
C LEU A 180 3.36 -20.26 3.30
N LEU A 181 4.19 -21.18 2.80
CA LEU A 181 4.68 -22.30 3.58
C LEU A 181 5.64 -21.87 4.71
N ARG A 182 6.48 -20.86 4.48
CA ARG A 182 7.40 -20.35 5.51
C ARG A 182 6.66 -19.70 6.67
N GLU A 183 5.67 -18.85 6.38
CA GLU A 183 4.82 -18.25 7.40
C GLU A 183 4.05 -19.33 8.15
N LEU A 184 3.48 -20.31 7.44
CA LEU A 184 2.78 -21.41 8.09
C LEU A 184 3.71 -22.22 9.00
N ARG A 185 4.94 -22.51 8.58
CA ARG A 185 5.90 -23.22 9.43
C ARG A 185 6.34 -22.42 10.65
N ALA A 186 6.49 -21.10 10.50
CA ALA A 186 6.80 -20.23 11.62
C ALA A 186 5.65 -20.16 12.64
N HIS A 187 4.41 -20.22 12.16
CA HIS A 187 3.20 -20.17 12.99
C HIS A 187 2.83 -21.54 13.60
N ASP A 188 2.74 -22.58 12.77
CA ASP A 188 2.35 -23.95 13.13
C ASP A 188 3.06 -24.95 12.20
N ALA A 189 4.29 -25.31 12.58
CA ALA A 189 5.11 -26.29 11.83
C ALA A 189 4.43 -27.66 11.71
N LYS A 190 3.65 -28.07 12.71
CA LYS A 190 2.95 -29.36 12.70
C LYS A 190 1.87 -29.36 11.62
N LEU A 191 1.05 -28.32 11.57
CA LEU A 191 0.02 -28.18 10.54
C LEU A 191 0.64 -28.11 9.13
N ALA A 192 1.76 -27.41 8.99
CA ALA A 192 2.47 -27.37 7.70
C ALA A 192 2.87 -28.77 7.21
N ASP A 193 3.43 -29.60 8.10
CA ASP A 193 3.83 -30.96 7.76
C ASP A 193 2.60 -31.87 7.52
N GLU A 194 1.54 -31.74 8.32
CA GLU A 194 0.28 -32.48 8.12
C GLU A 194 -0.37 -32.18 6.77
N LEU A 195 -0.44 -30.90 6.37
CA LEU A 195 -0.97 -30.51 5.05
C LEU A 195 -0.10 -31.03 3.90
N LEU A 196 1.22 -30.95 4.04
CA LEU A 196 2.14 -31.46 3.02
C LEU A 196 2.04 -32.97 2.89
N ASP A 197 1.98 -33.72 3.98
CA ASP A 197 1.88 -35.19 3.98
C ASP A 197 0.52 -35.69 3.46
N ALA A 198 -0.51 -34.86 3.58
CA ALA A 198 -1.86 -35.16 3.12
C ALA A 198 -2.14 -34.72 1.68
N ARG A 199 -1.30 -33.86 1.07
CA ARG A 199 -1.56 -33.18 -0.22
C ARG A 199 -1.99 -34.09 -1.38
N ASP A 200 -1.49 -35.33 -1.40
CA ASP A 200 -1.72 -36.31 -2.48
C ASP A 200 -2.85 -37.31 -2.12
N ASP A 201 -3.46 -37.19 -0.94
CA ASP A 201 -4.56 -38.02 -0.45
C ASP A 201 -5.78 -37.12 -0.12
N PRO A 202 -6.79 -37.04 -1.00
CA PRO A 202 -7.94 -36.17 -0.83
C PRO A 202 -8.68 -36.37 0.50
N ALA A 203 -8.76 -37.60 1.00
CA ALA A 203 -9.48 -37.89 2.24
C ALA A 203 -8.68 -37.38 3.46
N ARG A 204 -7.37 -37.61 3.48
CA ARG A 204 -6.50 -37.07 4.54
C ARG A 204 -6.43 -35.54 4.48
N LEU A 205 -6.35 -34.96 3.28
CA LEU A 205 -6.30 -33.51 3.11
C LEU A 205 -7.60 -32.87 3.60
N ALA A 206 -8.74 -33.45 3.26
CA ALA A 206 -10.04 -32.98 3.73
C ALA A 206 -10.13 -33.03 5.26
N ALA A 207 -9.58 -34.07 5.90
CA ALA A 207 -9.57 -34.19 7.36
C ALA A 207 -8.75 -33.07 8.04
N VAL A 208 -7.51 -32.84 7.58
CA VAL A 208 -6.64 -31.78 8.11
C VAL A 208 -7.27 -30.39 7.90
N ALA A 209 -7.80 -30.13 6.69
CA ALA A 209 -8.46 -28.87 6.39
C ALA A 209 -9.75 -28.66 7.20
N THR A 210 -10.49 -29.74 7.50
CA THR A 210 -11.66 -29.68 8.40
C THR A 210 -11.24 -29.27 9.81
N ASP A 211 -10.14 -29.83 10.36
CA ASP A 211 -9.64 -29.42 11.67
C ASP A 211 -9.25 -27.94 11.72
N VAL A 212 -8.64 -27.41 10.66
CA VAL A 212 -8.36 -25.97 10.53
C VAL A 212 -9.65 -25.16 10.53
N LEU A 213 -10.66 -25.63 9.79
CA LEU A 213 -11.96 -24.97 9.69
C LEU A 213 -12.69 -24.96 11.03
N GLU A 214 -12.65 -26.05 11.81
CA GLU A 214 -13.21 -26.11 13.17
C GLU A 214 -12.54 -25.08 14.11
N ARG A 215 -11.21 -24.94 14.06
CA ARG A 215 -10.50 -23.88 14.80
C ARG A 215 -10.91 -22.47 14.36
N ALA A 216 -11.34 -22.31 13.11
CA ALA A 216 -11.82 -21.05 12.54
C ALA A 216 -13.31 -20.78 12.82
N GLY A 217 -14.01 -21.65 13.55
CA GLY A 217 -15.44 -21.51 13.84
C GLY A 217 -16.35 -22.44 13.03
N GLY A 218 -15.78 -23.45 12.39
CA GLY A 218 -16.50 -24.49 11.64
C GLY A 218 -16.93 -24.05 10.23
N ARG A 219 -17.57 -24.98 9.52
CA ARG A 219 -18.07 -24.78 8.15
C ARG A 219 -18.97 -23.55 8.03
N LEU A 220 -18.87 -22.87 6.89
CA LEU A 220 -19.73 -21.76 6.52
C LEU A 220 -20.09 -21.88 5.04
N TRP A 221 -21.34 -22.23 4.75
CA TRP A 221 -21.88 -22.20 3.41
C TRP A 221 -23.29 -21.62 3.47
N GLU A 222 -24.14 -22.25 4.27
CA GLU A 222 -25.45 -21.70 4.60
C GLU A 222 -25.30 -20.39 5.37
N GLY A 223 -25.99 -19.35 4.92
CA GLY A 223 -25.93 -18.03 5.53
C GLY A 223 -24.71 -17.18 5.12
N TYR A 224 -23.73 -17.74 4.39
CA TYR A 224 -22.69 -16.91 3.80
C TYR A 224 -23.31 -15.92 2.80
N ARG A 225 -23.10 -14.63 3.05
CA ARG A 225 -23.61 -13.58 2.19
C ARG A 225 -22.55 -12.50 2.05
N THR A 226 -22.09 -12.31 0.81
CA THR A 226 -21.42 -11.07 0.44
C THR A 226 -22.50 -10.04 0.11
N GLN A 227 -22.72 -9.06 0.99
CA GLN A 227 -23.55 -7.91 0.62
C GLN A 227 -22.72 -6.96 -0.24
N GLY A 228 -23.17 -6.80 -1.48
CA GLY A 228 -22.73 -5.76 -2.38
C GLY A 228 -23.74 -5.72 -3.50
N ASP A 229 -24.61 -4.71 -3.50
CA ASP A 229 -25.39 -4.39 -4.68
C ASP A 229 -24.68 -3.24 -5.39
N PRO A 230 -23.74 -3.52 -6.31
CA PRO A 230 -23.04 -2.43 -6.99
C PRO A 230 -23.98 -1.57 -7.83
N PHE A 231 -25.24 -1.97 -8.04
CA PHE A 231 -26.16 -1.33 -8.97
C PHE A 231 -27.25 -0.49 -8.28
N HIS A 232 -27.89 -0.97 -7.22
CA HIS A 232 -28.97 -0.25 -6.51
C HIS A 232 -28.48 0.51 -5.26
N GLN A 233 -27.25 1.03 -5.29
CA GLN A 233 -26.79 1.95 -4.25
C GLN A 233 -27.62 3.25 -4.27
N PRO A 234 -27.95 3.83 -3.10
CA PRO A 234 -28.71 5.08 -3.06
C PRO A 234 -27.88 6.25 -3.59
N LEU A 235 -28.46 7.09 -4.44
CA LEU A 235 -27.87 8.39 -4.77
C LEU A 235 -27.88 9.27 -3.51
N ARG A 236 -26.75 9.92 -3.23
CA ARG A 236 -26.63 10.88 -2.14
C ARG A 236 -26.58 12.30 -2.69
N HIS A 237 -27.52 13.12 -2.23
CA HIS A 237 -27.53 14.55 -2.50
C HIS A 237 -26.86 15.28 -1.33
N VAL A 238 -25.83 16.08 -1.62
CA VAL A 238 -25.18 16.97 -0.65
C VAL A 238 -25.53 18.40 -1.03
N PRO A 239 -26.43 19.07 -0.28
CA PRO A 239 -26.79 20.46 -0.53
C PRO A 239 -25.57 21.38 -0.36
N SER A 240 -25.50 22.47 -1.12
CA SER A 240 -24.39 23.44 -1.06
C SER A 240 -24.16 24.06 0.33
N GLY A 241 -25.19 24.11 1.19
CA GLY A 241 -25.08 24.59 2.57
C GLY A 241 -24.64 23.54 3.58
N ALA A 242 -24.41 22.29 3.18
CA ALA A 242 -24.11 21.16 4.06
C ALA A 242 -22.68 20.63 3.92
N LEU A 243 -21.77 21.46 3.38
CA LEU A 243 -20.37 21.06 3.21
C LEU A 243 -19.66 20.94 4.57
N SER A 244 -18.85 19.90 4.76
CA SER A 244 -18.13 19.68 6.01
C SER A 244 -16.84 20.49 6.05
N GLY A 245 -16.64 21.26 7.12
CA GLY A 245 -15.39 21.97 7.42
C GLY A 245 -14.36 21.13 8.18
N GLU A 246 -14.68 19.87 8.53
CA GLU A 246 -13.76 18.94 9.21
C GLU A 246 -12.68 18.41 8.26
N THR A 247 -11.92 19.33 7.70
CA THR A 247 -10.77 19.05 6.82
C THR A 247 -9.57 19.84 7.31
N ALA A 248 -8.35 19.42 6.93
CA ALA A 248 -7.15 20.17 7.23
C ALA A 248 -7.25 21.59 6.65
N GLN A 249 -7.17 22.59 7.53
CA GLN A 249 -7.26 24.00 7.14
C GLN A 249 -5.87 24.62 7.10
N SER A 250 -5.67 25.58 6.21
CA SER A 250 -4.49 26.45 6.21
C SER A 250 -4.94 27.90 6.35
N GLY A 251 -4.10 28.75 6.94
CA GLY A 251 -4.43 30.17 7.12
C GLY A 251 -4.86 30.81 5.79
N GLY A 252 -6.02 31.48 5.79
CA GLY A 252 -6.57 32.14 4.60
C GLY A 252 -7.25 31.22 3.57
N MET A 253 -7.25 29.90 3.76
CA MET A 253 -7.94 28.95 2.87
C MET A 253 -8.93 28.11 3.65
N ARG A 254 -10.20 28.16 3.24
CA ARG A 254 -11.27 27.35 3.82
C ARG A 254 -11.60 26.20 2.90
N ARG A 255 -11.28 24.98 3.35
CA ARG A 255 -11.54 23.72 2.64
C ARG A 255 -12.79 23.06 3.17
N LEU A 256 -13.68 22.68 2.26
CA LEU A 256 -15.01 22.16 2.55
C LEU A 256 -15.25 20.87 1.77
N ALA A 257 -15.52 19.76 2.44
CA ALA A 257 -15.82 18.49 1.77
C ALA A 257 -17.31 18.40 1.39
N ALA A 258 -17.58 18.00 0.15
CA ALA A 258 -18.91 17.65 -0.33
C ALA A 258 -19.08 16.12 -0.40
N VAL A 259 -18.19 15.45 -1.13
CA VAL A 259 -18.18 13.99 -1.35
C VAL A 259 -16.93 13.42 -0.71
N SER A 260 -17.07 12.47 0.21
CA SER A 260 -15.98 11.76 0.86
C SER A 260 -16.51 10.51 1.55
N GLY A 261 -15.62 9.68 2.11
CA GLY A 261 -16.01 8.59 2.99
C GLY A 261 -16.90 9.06 4.14
N ALA A 262 -16.56 10.19 4.77
CA ALA A 262 -17.30 10.74 5.91
C ALA A 262 -18.67 11.34 5.51
N THR A 263 -18.78 12.02 4.36
CA THR A 263 -20.03 12.69 3.97
C THR A 263 -20.98 11.79 3.19
N THR A 264 -20.45 10.95 2.30
CA THR A 264 -21.26 10.15 1.36
C THR A 264 -20.96 8.65 1.40
N GLY A 265 -19.97 8.20 2.16
CA GLY A 265 -19.48 6.83 2.11
C GLY A 265 -18.68 6.52 0.84
N SER A 266 -18.15 7.55 0.17
CA SER A 266 -17.27 7.35 -0.98
C SER A 266 -16.01 6.59 -0.58
N SER A 267 -15.50 5.75 -1.48
CA SER A 267 -14.26 4.99 -1.26
C SER A 267 -13.18 5.27 -2.29
N ARG A 268 -13.51 5.98 -3.38
CA ARG A 268 -12.59 6.25 -4.50
C ARG A 268 -12.46 7.71 -4.87
N LEU A 269 -13.40 8.55 -4.44
CA LEU A 269 -13.43 9.96 -4.79
C LEU A 269 -13.64 10.80 -3.54
N TRP A 270 -12.79 11.78 -3.33
CA TRP A 270 -13.09 12.94 -2.51
C TRP A 270 -13.37 14.13 -3.42
N MET A 271 -14.37 14.96 -3.09
CA MET A 271 -14.63 16.20 -3.81
C MET A 271 -15.11 17.29 -2.85
N GLY A 272 -14.63 18.50 -3.03
CA GLY A 272 -14.94 19.62 -2.16
C GLY A 272 -14.68 20.97 -2.81
N GLN A 273 -14.83 22.03 -2.01
CA GLN A 273 -14.51 23.40 -2.39
C GLN A 273 -13.35 23.92 -1.55
N THR A 274 -12.50 24.72 -2.18
CA THR A 274 -11.53 25.56 -1.47
C THR A 274 -11.82 27.02 -1.79
N HIS A 275 -12.05 27.78 -0.73
CA HIS A 275 -12.17 29.22 -0.75
C HIS A 275 -10.84 29.83 -0.36
N VAL A 276 -10.20 30.56 -1.29
CA VAL A 276 -8.91 31.20 -1.09
C VAL A 276 -9.11 32.70 -0.93
N ALA A 277 -8.90 33.20 0.28
CA ALA A 277 -9.10 34.62 0.59
C ALA A 277 -8.22 35.53 -0.28
N PRO A 278 -8.56 36.83 -0.43
CA PRO A 278 -7.73 37.77 -1.16
C PRO A 278 -6.29 37.81 -0.62
N ALA A 279 -5.33 38.07 -1.51
CA ALA A 279 -3.90 38.17 -1.21
C ALA A 279 -3.35 37.00 -0.35
N THR A 280 -3.83 35.77 -0.59
CA THR A 280 -3.48 34.59 0.21
C THR A 280 -2.56 33.66 -0.58
N ARG A 281 -1.59 33.06 0.13
CA ARG A 281 -0.71 32.00 -0.37
C ARG A 281 -0.69 30.85 0.62
N SER A 282 -0.84 29.62 0.12
CA SER A 282 -0.62 28.40 0.92
C SER A 282 0.87 28.17 1.21
N SER A 283 1.17 27.32 2.19
CA SER A 283 2.49 26.71 2.32
C SER A 283 2.80 25.82 1.12
N ASP A 284 4.08 25.63 0.83
CA ASP A 284 4.51 24.64 -0.17
C ASP A 284 4.14 23.25 0.35
N HIS A 285 3.53 22.40 -0.49
CA HIS A 285 3.02 21.10 -0.06
C HIS A 285 2.84 20.12 -1.22
N HIS A 286 2.59 18.85 -0.89
CA HIS A 286 2.09 17.86 -1.84
C HIS A 286 0.91 17.06 -1.24
N HIS A 287 0.19 16.32 -2.09
CA HIS A 287 -0.99 15.55 -1.68
C HIS A 287 -0.74 14.05 -1.54
N GLY A 288 0.50 13.64 -1.18
CA GLY A 288 0.88 12.23 -1.15
C GLY A 288 0.59 11.51 -2.46
N ALA A 289 -0.02 10.32 -2.39
CA ALA A 289 -0.40 9.51 -3.55
C ALA A 289 -1.63 10.04 -4.32
N SER A 290 -2.27 11.14 -3.87
CA SER A 290 -3.51 11.64 -4.47
C SER A 290 -3.26 12.30 -5.81
N GLU A 291 -3.98 11.85 -6.83
CA GLU A 291 -4.25 12.68 -8.00
C GLU A 291 -5.24 13.77 -7.60
N THR A 292 -5.00 15.01 -8.06
CA THR A 292 -5.90 16.13 -7.76
C THR A 292 -6.32 16.84 -9.04
N ALA A 293 -7.62 16.94 -9.26
CA ALA A 293 -8.21 17.76 -10.32
C ALA A 293 -8.90 18.97 -9.70
N ILE A 294 -8.66 20.15 -10.26
CA ILE A 294 -9.17 21.42 -9.77
C ILE A 294 -9.96 22.07 -10.89
N TYR A 295 -11.15 22.57 -10.58
CA TYR A 295 -11.97 23.39 -11.46
C TYR A 295 -12.19 24.77 -10.84
N VAL A 296 -11.88 25.83 -11.59
CA VAL A 296 -12.03 27.20 -11.07
C VAL A 296 -13.46 27.68 -11.26
N VAL A 297 -14.13 27.99 -10.15
CA VAL A 297 -15.51 28.51 -10.14
C VAL A 297 -15.52 30.03 -10.27
N SER A 298 -14.65 30.73 -9.52
CA SER A 298 -14.54 32.19 -9.53
C SER A 298 -13.15 32.66 -9.10
N GLY A 299 -12.80 33.91 -9.44
CA GLY A 299 -11.48 34.50 -9.16
C GLY A 299 -10.41 34.05 -10.15
N THR A 300 -9.16 34.42 -9.88
CA THR A 300 -7.99 34.10 -10.72
C THR A 300 -6.85 33.51 -9.89
N PRO A 301 -6.98 32.27 -9.39
CA PRO A 301 -5.93 31.64 -8.61
C PRO A 301 -4.70 31.31 -9.46
N SER A 302 -3.54 31.27 -8.81
CA SER A 302 -2.27 30.87 -9.40
C SER A 302 -1.76 29.59 -8.72
N PHE A 303 -1.28 28.63 -9.51
CA PHE A 303 -0.66 27.40 -9.02
C PHE A 303 0.84 27.46 -9.35
N VAL A 304 1.68 27.40 -8.33
CA VAL A 304 3.14 27.51 -8.48
C VAL A 304 3.81 26.20 -8.10
N PHE A 305 4.67 25.69 -8.98
CA PHE A 305 5.39 24.43 -8.82
C PHE A 305 6.78 24.56 -9.46
N LEU A 306 7.65 23.56 -9.30
CA LEU A 306 8.94 23.53 -9.99
C LEU A 306 8.86 22.74 -11.29
N GLU A 307 9.41 23.33 -12.35
CA GLU A 307 9.72 22.66 -13.61
C GLU A 307 11.20 22.93 -13.90
N GLU A 308 11.98 21.87 -14.11
CA GLU A 308 13.44 21.99 -14.37
C GLU A 308 14.18 22.83 -13.31
N GLY A 309 13.77 22.71 -12.04
CA GLY A 309 14.37 23.43 -10.90
C GLY A 309 14.02 24.92 -10.81
N ARG A 310 13.08 25.41 -11.63
CA ARG A 310 12.60 26.79 -11.65
C ARG A 310 11.12 26.87 -11.33
N GLU A 311 10.72 27.91 -10.61
CA GLU A 311 9.29 28.15 -10.37
C GLU A 311 8.57 28.44 -11.68
N ARG A 312 7.50 27.70 -11.91
CA ARG A 312 6.52 27.93 -12.97
C ARG A 312 5.18 28.21 -12.33
N ARG A 313 4.44 29.11 -12.98
CA ARG A 313 3.12 29.53 -12.53
C ARG A 313 2.11 29.20 -13.63
N ILE A 314 0.99 28.61 -13.20
CA ILE A 314 -0.22 28.46 -13.99
C ILE A 314 -1.25 29.42 -13.39
N ASP A 315 -1.56 30.49 -14.12
CA ASP A 315 -2.66 31.40 -13.79
C ASP A 315 -3.93 30.88 -14.44
N ALA A 316 -4.94 30.57 -13.63
CA ALA A 316 -6.21 29.99 -14.09
C ALA A 316 -7.37 30.96 -13.83
N GLY A 317 -8.38 30.93 -14.70
CA GLY A 317 -9.61 31.71 -14.55
C GLY A 317 -10.86 30.83 -14.50
N PRO A 318 -12.05 31.42 -14.29
CA PRO A 318 -13.30 30.66 -14.20
C PRO A 318 -13.54 29.81 -15.44
N GLY A 319 -13.82 28.51 -15.24
CA GLY A 319 -13.99 27.54 -16.32
C GLY A 319 -12.75 26.69 -16.63
N ASP A 320 -11.58 27.06 -16.11
CA ASP A 320 -10.34 26.32 -16.33
C ASP A 320 -10.20 25.13 -15.38
N TYR A 321 -9.41 24.15 -15.83
CA TYR A 321 -9.07 22.94 -15.08
C TYR A 321 -7.57 22.88 -14.84
N VAL A 322 -7.16 22.45 -13.65
CA VAL A 322 -5.76 22.20 -13.28
C VAL A 322 -5.63 20.78 -12.73
N PHE A 323 -4.61 20.06 -13.18
CA PHE A 323 -4.28 18.74 -12.68
C PHE A 323 -2.97 18.79 -11.91
N VAL A 324 -2.96 18.23 -10.71
CA VAL A 324 -1.77 18.06 -9.89
C VAL A 324 -1.52 16.56 -9.73
N PRO A 325 -0.42 16.03 -10.29
CA PRO A 325 -0.04 14.63 -10.12
C PRO A 325 0.32 14.29 -8.66
N PRO A 326 0.33 13.00 -8.29
CA PRO A 326 0.81 12.55 -6.99
C PRO A 326 2.21 13.08 -6.69
N TYR A 327 2.46 13.39 -5.42
CA TYR A 327 3.73 13.84 -4.86
C TYR A 327 4.32 15.14 -5.42
N VAL A 328 3.70 15.83 -6.38
CA VAL A 328 4.22 17.08 -6.93
C VAL A 328 4.16 18.21 -5.90
N PRO A 329 5.32 18.75 -5.46
CA PRO A 329 5.35 19.94 -4.61
C PRO A 329 4.79 21.14 -5.36
N HIS A 330 3.82 21.80 -4.75
CA HIS A 330 3.20 22.99 -5.30
C HIS A 330 2.66 23.87 -4.19
N ARG A 331 2.20 25.06 -4.59
CA ARG A 331 1.43 25.96 -3.75
C ARG A 331 0.32 26.61 -4.57
N GLU A 332 -0.80 26.84 -3.91
CA GLU A 332 -1.89 27.64 -4.45
C GLU A 332 -1.83 29.07 -3.88
N GLU A 333 -2.13 30.04 -4.73
CA GLU A 333 -2.14 31.46 -4.42
C GLU A 333 -3.41 32.11 -4.98
N ASN A 334 -3.91 33.13 -4.29
CA ASN A 334 -4.85 34.10 -4.83
C ASN A 334 -4.19 35.49 -4.76
N PRO A 335 -3.60 35.98 -5.86
CA PRO A 335 -2.92 37.26 -5.89
C PRO A 335 -3.88 38.46 -5.89
N ASP A 336 -5.17 38.28 -6.19
CA ASP A 336 -6.15 39.37 -6.18
C ASP A 336 -6.31 39.91 -4.73
N PRO A 337 -6.09 41.21 -4.49
CA PRO A 337 -6.15 41.79 -3.14
C PRO A 337 -7.58 42.07 -2.65
N SER A 338 -8.58 41.96 -3.52
CA SER A 338 -9.97 42.36 -3.26
C SER A 338 -10.98 41.22 -3.36
N HIS A 339 -10.73 40.23 -4.21
CA HIS A 339 -11.70 39.17 -4.49
C HIS A 339 -11.20 37.79 -4.07
N GLU A 340 -12.12 36.99 -3.53
CA GLU A 340 -11.88 35.57 -3.22
C GLU A 340 -11.81 34.74 -4.52
N ALA A 341 -10.93 33.74 -4.52
CA ALA A 341 -10.95 32.69 -5.52
C ALA A 341 -11.63 31.43 -4.95
N VAL A 342 -12.51 30.81 -5.73
CA VAL A 342 -13.23 29.59 -5.33
C VAL A 342 -12.94 28.50 -6.35
N VAL A 343 -12.47 27.35 -5.87
CA VAL A 343 -12.18 26.18 -6.70
C VAL A 343 -12.92 24.95 -6.18
N VAL A 344 -13.35 24.08 -7.10
CA VAL A 344 -13.79 22.72 -6.79
C VAL A 344 -12.59 21.80 -6.96
N ILE A 345 -12.35 20.92 -5.99
CA ILE A 345 -11.22 19.99 -6.00
C ILE A 345 -11.77 18.57 -5.91
N ALA A 346 -11.28 17.68 -6.78
CA ALA A 346 -11.52 16.25 -6.74
C ALA A 346 -10.21 15.49 -6.51
N ARG A 347 -10.23 14.45 -5.68
CA ARG A 347 -9.06 13.63 -5.33
C ARG A 347 -9.36 12.14 -5.32
N SER A 348 -8.35 11.32 -5.62
CA SER A 348 -8.45 9.85 -5.60
C SER A 348 -8.43 9.23 -4.19
N THR A 349 -8.00 9.99 -3.18
CA THR A 349 -7.98 9.56 -1.76
C THR A 349 -9.19 10.09 -1.01
N GLN A 350 -9.58 9.44 0.09
CA GLN A 350 -10.75 9.86 0.90
C GLN A 350 -10.49 11.03 1.85
N GLU A 351 -9.23 11.39 2.04
CA GLU A 351 -8.82 12.51 2.86
C GLU A 351 -8.22 13.62 2.01
N ALA A 352 -8.38 14.86 2.47
CA ALA A 352 -7.70 16.02 1.93
C ALA A 352 -6.23 16.03 2.38
N VAL A 353 -5.46 15.04 1.94
CA VAL A 353 -4.03 14.88 2.28
C VAL A 353 -3.28 16.18 1.92
N VAL A 354 -2.57 16.74 2.89
CA VAL A 354 -1.67 17.88 2.73
C VAL A 354 -0.43 17.60 3.56
N VAL A 355 0.69 17.38 2.88
CA VAL A 355 2.00 17.23 3.50
C VAL A 355 2.75 18.54 3.27
N ASN A 356 2.89 19.34 4.33
CA ASN A 356 3.57 20.63 4.26
C ASN A 356 5.08 20.43 4.10
N LEU A 357 5.67 21.26 3.24
CA LEU A 357 7.09 21.32 2.95
C LEU A 357 7.65 22.69 3.35
N PRO A 358 8.93 22.79 3.77
CA PRO A 358 9.57 24.06 4.06
C PRO A 358 9.82 24.90 2.80
N ASP A 359 10.04 24.25 1.64
CA ASP A 359 10.08 24.89 0.32
C ASP A 359 9.72 23.90 -0.81
N LEU A 360 9.48 24.42 -2.02
CA LEU A 360 9.20 23.60 -3.21
C LEU A 360 10.37 22.72 -3.71
N ARG A 361 11.59 22.94 -3.24
CA ARG A 361 12.81 22.22 -3.67
C ARG A 361 13.09 20.99 -2.81
N GLN A 362 12.45 20.84 -1.65
CA GLN A 362 12.61 19.63 -0.86
C GLN A 362 12.02 18.43 -1.60
N HIS A 363 12.81 17.37 -1.60
CA HIS A 363 12.88 16.37 -2.64
C HIS A 363 12.50 15.01 -2.07
#